data_AF-A0A671TK45-F1
#
_entry.id   AF-A0A671TK45-F1
#
_cell.length_a   1.000
_cell.length_b   1.000
_cell.length_c   1.000
_cell.angle_alpha   90.00
_cell.angle_beta   90.00
_cell.angle_gamma   90.00
#
_symmetry.space_group_name_H-M   'P 1'
#
loop_
_entity.id
_entity.type
_entity.pdbx_description
1 polymer ?
#
loop_
_entity_poly.entity_id
_entity_poly.type
_entity_poly.pdbx_seq_one_letter_code
_entity_poly.pdbx_strand_id
1 'polypeptide(L)'
;SRQAHTRQEIHLCSCADLWFNETPVADASYVAAVYEHNVILNPEPRVPLSRPAALTHLQRNLDVYEEQAGRAAQQGVQILVFPEDGLQGFNFTRSSISGYLETIPDPQQESWNPCTEPDTHNHTEVHITADVVTPLGCHSLRSAPTFGSESDSCVIVFHRFCRG
;
A
#
# COMPACT_ATOMS: atom_id res chain seq x y z
N SER A 1 -6.65 -30.45 19.08
CA SER A 1 -6.27 -29.06 19.38
C SER A 1 -6.60 -28.22 18.16
N ARG A 2 -7.63 -27.36 18.22
CA ARG A 2 -8.11 -26.63 17.04
C ARG A 2 -7.10 -25.53 16.70
N GLN A 3 -6.48 -25.62 15.53
CA GLN A 3 -5.79 -24.47 14.91
C GLN A 3 -6.86 -23.42 14.63
N ALA A 4 -6.79 -22.29 15.34
CA ALA A 4 -7.51 -21.09 14.94
C ALA A 4 -6.81 -20.58 13.66
N HIS A 5 -7.33 -20.97 12.51
CA HIS A 5 -7.03 -20.30 11.26
C HIS A 5 -7.72 -18.94 11.36
N THR A 6 -7.00 -17.92 11.83
CA THR A 6 -7.47 -16.54 11.78
C THR A 6 -7.65 -16.21 10.30
N ARG A 7 -8.89 -16.17 9.83
CA ARG A 7 -9.23 -15.60 8.53
C ARG A 7 -8.73 -14.15 8.55
N GLN A 8 -7.73 -13.88 7.73
CA GLN A 8 -7.38 -12.53 7.34
C GLN A 8 -8.51 -12.04 6.44
N GLU A 9 -9.27 -11.04 6.87
CA GLU A 9 -10.45 -10.53 6.17
C GLU A 9 -10.19 -9.13 5.60
N ILE A 10 -10.65 -8.92 4.37
CA ILE A 10 -10.69 -7.62 3.69
C ILE A 10 -12.10 -7.07 3.93
N HIS A 11 -12.20 -5.89 4.55
CA HIS A 11 -13.48 -5.25 4.80
C HIS A 11 -13.80 -4.27 3.68
N LEU A 12 -14.90 -4.50 2.95
CA LEU A 12 -15.38 -3.62 1.89
C LEU A 12 -16.18 -2.44 2.44
N CYS A 13 -15.92 -1.26 1.90
CA CYS A 13 -16.67 -0.04 2.17
C CYS A 13 -17.11 0.58 0.83
N SER A 14 -18.38 0.95 0.72
CA SER A 14 -18.89 1.70 -0.43
C SER A 14 -19.13 3.13 0.01
N CYS A 15 -18.47 4.07 -0.67
CA CYS A 15 -18.69 5.50 -0.51
C CYS A 15 -19.51 5.97 -1.70
N ALA A 16 -20.66 6.61 -1.44
CA ALA A 16 -21.48 7.22 -2.48
C ALA A 16 -21.67 8.71 -2.16
N ASP A 17 -21.51 9.57 -3.17
CA ASP A 17 -21.79 10.99 -3.03
C ASP A 17 -23.30 11.23 -2.98
N LEU A 18 -23.82 11.50 -1.79
CA LEU A 18 -25.23 11.84 -1.55
C LEU A 18 -25.44 13.35 -1.58
N TRP A 19 -25.08 14.02 -2.67
CA TRP A 19 -25.48 15.41 -2.89
C TRP A 19 -26.82 15.45 -3.64
N PHE A 20 -27.87 15.87 -2.93
CA PHE A 20 -29.15 16.19 -3.55
C PHE A 20 -28.99 17.45 -4.41
N ASN A 21 -29.23 17.32 -5.72
CA ASN A 21 -29.70 18.35 -6.65
C ASN A 21 -28.79 18.84 -7.81
N GLU A 22 -27.89 18.01 -8.37
CA GLU A 22 -27.37 18.22 -9.75
C GLU A 22 -27.32 16.90 -10.54
N THR A 23 -27.28 17.02 -11.88
CA THR A 23 -27.35 15.93 -12.87
C THR A 23 -26.49 14.72 -12.50
N PRO A 24 -26.97 13.48 -12.72
CA PRO A 24 -26.26 12.28 -12.30
C PRO A 24 -24.90 12.20 -13.01
N VAL A 25 -23.83 12.42 -12.25
CA VAL A 25 -22.49 11.99 -12.64
C VAL A 25 -22.54 10.48 -12.65
N ALA A 26 -22.53 9.88 -13.84
CA ALA A 26 -22.24 8.46 -13.95
C ALA A 26 -20.87 8.25 -13.28
N ASP A 27 -20.81 7.42 -12.24
CA ASP A 27 -19.60 7.05 -11.46
C ASP A 27 -19.29 7.83 -10.16
N ALA A 28 -20.29 8.36 -9.45
CA ALA A 28 -20.09 9.07 -8.17
C ALA A 28 -19.93 8.16 -6.92
N SER A 29 -19.40 6.94 -7.08
CA SER A 29 -19.18 6.02 -5.95
C SER A 29 -17.99 5.11 -6.18
N TYR A 30 -17.14 4.95 -5.16
CA TYR A 30 -16.02 4.01 -5.18
C TYR A 30 -16.18 2.90 -4.14
N VAL A 31 -15.56 1.76 -4.42
CA VAL A 31 -15.41 0.66 -3.47
C VAL A 31 -14.01 0.72 -2.90
N ALA A 32 -13.92 0.96 -1.60
CA ALA A 32 -12.68 0.88 -0.85
C ALA A 32 -12.65 -0.39 0.00
N ALA A 33 -11.45 -0.75 0.44
CA ALA A 33 -11.26 -1.80 1.41
C ALA A 33 -10.17 -1.45 2.42
N VAL A 34 -10.28 -2.04 3.60
CA VAL A 34 -9.27 -1.99 4.64
C VAL A 34 -8.86 -3.42 4.97
N TYR A 35 -7.55 -3.64 5.10
CA TYR A 35 -7.02 -4.93 5.52
C TYR A 35 -6.47 -4.84 6.95
N GLU A 36 -6.92 -5.74 7.83
CA GLU A 36 -6.35 -5.89 9.17
C GLU A 36 -5.18 -6.87 9.13
N HIS A 37 -3.95 -6.35 9.22
CA HIS A 37 -2.75 -7.15 9.09
C HIS A 37 -2.28 -7.73 10.42
N ASN A 38 -2.07 -9.05 10.45
CA ASN A 38 -1.32 -9.70 11.52
C ASN A 38 0.18 -9.61 11.21
N VAL A 39 0.79 -8.51 11.67
CA VAL A 39 2.18 -8.13 11.34
C VAL A 39 3.16 -9.23 11.74
N ILE A 40 4.03 -9.64 10.80
CA ILE A 40 5.19 -10.47 11.08
C ILE A 40 6.25 -9.55 11.70
N LEU A 41 6.45 -9.67 13.01
CA LEU A 41 7.34 -8.81 13.78
C LEU A 41 8.78 -9.32 13.83
N ASN A 42 9.72 -8.38 13.87
CA ASN A 42 11.10 -8.64 14.27
C ASN A 42 11.09 -8.94 15.78
N PRO A 43 11.57 -10.12 16.24
CA PRO A 43 11.60 -10.45 17.67
C PRO A 43 12.52 -9.53 18.48
N GLU A 44 13.49 -8.88 17.83
CA GLU A 44 14.49 -8.03 18.47
C GLU A 44 14.52 -6.62 17.84
N PRO A 45 13.45 -5.81 17.95
CA PRO A 45 13.32 -4.53 17.23
C PRO A 45 14.31 -3.45 17.70
N ARG A 46 14.95 -3.65 18.86
CA ARG A 46 15.97 -2.75 19.40
C ARG A 46 17.39 -3.08 18.95
N VAL A 47 17.58 -4.23 18.30
CA VAL A 47 18.88 -4.63 17.74
C VAL A 47 18.94 -4.18 16.27
N PRO A 48 19.93 -3.35 15.88
CA PRO A 48 20.07 -2.93 14.48
C PRO A 48 20.30 -4.12 13.56
N LEU A 49 19.53 -4.17 12.47
CA LEU A 49 19.75 -5.11 11.38
C LEU A 49 20.58 -4.45 10.27
N SER A 50 21.29 -5.28 9.50
CA SER A 50 21.81 -4.83 8.19
C SER A 50 20.65 -4.55 7.24
N ARG A 51 20.88 -3.68 6.26
CA ARG A 51 19.88 -3.34 5.23
C ARG A 51 19.29 -4.59 4.54
N PRO A 52 20.08 -5.57 4.06
CA PRO A 52 19.52 -6.78 3.44
C PRO A 52 18.65 -7.62 4.40
N ALA A 53 19.01 -7.68 5.68
CA ALA A 53 18.22 -8.40 6.68
C ALA A 53 16.90 -7.69 6.97
N ALA A 54 16.90 -6.36 7.03
CA ALA A 54 15.69 -5.55 7.16
C ALA A 54 14.77 -5.71 5.95
N LEU A 55 15.32 -5.69 4.72
CA LEU A 55 14.55 -5.94 3.49
C LEU A 55 13.95 -7.35 3.46
N THR A 56 14.72 -8.37 3.86
CA THR A 56 14.21 -9.75 3.96
C THR A 56 13.04 -9.85 4.94
N HIS A 57 13.06 -9.09 6.03
CA HIS A 57 11.96 -9.02 6.98
C HIS A 57 10.75 -8.30 6.38
N LEU A 58 10.94 -7.10 5.81
CA LEU A 58 9.91 -6.31 5.13
C LEU A 58 9.19 -7.11 4.05
N GLN A 59 9.94 -7.85 3.24
CA GLN A 59 9.41 -8.65 2.13
C GLN A 59 8.34 -9.63 2.61
N ARG A 60 8.51 -10.25 3.78
CA ARG A 60 7.52 -11.21 4.30
C ARG A 60 6.16 -10.56 4.58
N ASN A 61 6.14 -9.29 4.99
CA ASN A 61 4.89 -8.55 5.16
C ASN A 61 4.35 -8.05 3.81
N LEU A 62 5.23 -7.67 2.88
CA LEU A 62 4.84 -7.31 1.50
C LEU A 62 4.20 -8.48 0.75
N ASP A 63 4.72 -9.70 0.90
CA ASP A 63 4.15 -10.91 0.29
C ASP A 63 2.67 -11.12 0.71
N VAL A 64 2.35 -10.83 1.98
CA VAL A 64 0.97 -10.87 2.48
C VAL A 64 0.12 -9.75 1.86
N TYR A 65 0.69 -8.55 1.74
CA TYR A 65 -0.01 -7.41 1.12
C TYR A 65 -0.29 -7.64 -0.36
N GLU A 66 0.63 -8.27 -1.10
CA GLU A 66 0.45 -8.68 -2.49
C GLU A 66 -0.77 -9.60 -2.63
N GLU A 67 -0.87 -10.61 -1.77
CA GLU A 67 -2.01 -11.53 -1.76
C GLU A 67 -3.33 -10.79 -1.51
N GLN A 68 -3.35 -9.87 -0.53
CA GLN A 68 -4.56 -9.12 -0.21
C GLN A 68 -4.93 -8.11 -1.30
N ALA A 69 -3.95 -7.46 -1.92
CA ALA A 69 -4.17 -6.56 -3.04
C ALA A 69 -4.76 -7.30 -4.24
N GLY A 70 -4.23 -8.48 -4.56
CA GLY A 70 -4.81 -9.34 -5.60
C GLY A 70 -6.25 -9.75 -5.32
N ARG A 71 -6.57 -10.09 -4.07
CA ARG A 71 -7.95 -10.42 -3.64
C ARG A 71 -8.89 -9.22 -3.70
N ALA A 72 -8.41 -8.04 -3.29
CA ALA A 72 -9.18 -6.80 -3.35
C ALA A 72 -9.46 -6.40 -4.81
N ALA A 73 -8.47 -6.50 -5.70
CA ALA A 73 -8.62 -6.24 -7.13
C ALA A 73 -9.69 -7.15 -7.76
N GLN A 74 -9.71 -8.44 -7.42
CA GLN A 74 -10.75 -9.38 -7.87
C GLN A 74 -12.17 -9.01 -7.40
N GLN A 75 -12.30 -8.23 -6.34
CA GLN A 75 -13.58 -7.73 -5.80
C GLN A 75 -13.96 -6.34 -6.34
N GLY A 76 -13.20 -5.80 -7.28
CA GLY A 76 -13.45 -4.46 -7.84
C GLY A 76 -13.15 -3.32 -6.86
N VAL A 77 -12.31 -3.58 -5.85
CA VAL A 77 -11.83 -2.54 -4.94
C VAL A 77 -10.92 -1.58 -5.70
N GLN A 78 -11.22 -0.29 -5.58
CA GLN A 78 -10.47 0.79 -6.21
C GLN A 78 -9.38 1.34 -5.28
N ILE A 79 -9.63 1.28 -3.95
CA ILE A 79 -8.71 1.78 -2.92
C ILE A 79 -8.56 0.71 -1.84
N LEU A 80 -7.35 0.22 -1.60
CA LEU A 80 -7.04 -0.69 -0.48
C LEU A 80 -6.10 0.00 0.50
N VAL A 81 -6.46 0.03 1.78
CA VAL A 81 -5.66 0.65 2.84
C VAL A 81 -5.05 -0.41 3.73
N PHE A 82 -3.75 -0.23 4.02
CA PHE A 82 -2.96 -1.06 4.91
C PHE A 82 -2.70 -0.36 6.25
N PRO A 83 -2.51 -1.11 7.36
CA PRO A 83 -2.27 -0.52 8.67
C PRO A 83 -0.91 0.15 8.78
N GLU A 84 -0.84 1.17 9.64
CA GLU A 84 0.40 1.79 10.09
C GLU A 84 1.36 0.74 10.67
N ASP A 85 2.67 0.91 10.42
CA ASP A 85 3.71 0.00 10.85
C ASP A 85 3.55 -1.47 10.39
N GLY A 86 2.66 -1.76 9.44
CA GLY A 86 2.40 -3.13 9.03
C GLY A 86 3.50 -3.80 8.19
N LEU A 87 4.50 -3.05 7.73
CA LEU A 87 5.67 -3.59 7.03
C LEU A 87 6.83 -3.89 7.99
N GLN A 88 7.29 -2.88 8.74
CA GLN A 88 8.44 -2.99 9.64
C GLN A 88 8.08 -3.41 11.08
N GLY A 89 6.86 -3.16 11.54
CA GLY A 89 6.47 -3.27 12.94
C GLY A 89 6.83 -2.04 13.77
N PHE A 90 6.90 -2.20 15.10
CA PHE A 90 7.08 -1.09 16.05
C PHE A 90 8.17 -1.39 17.10
N ASN A 91 8.38 -0.45 18.04
CA ASN A 91 9.34 -0.56 19.17
C ASN A 91 10.84 -0.50 18.79
N PHE A 92 11.16 0.25 17.74
CA PHE A 92 12.53 0.54 17.35
C PHE A 92 13.17 1.69 18.14
N THR A 93 14.50 1.72 18.12
CA THR A 93 15.30 2.92 18.45
C THR A 93 15.67 3.65 17.15
N ARG A 94 16.16 4.89 17.27
CA ARG A 94 16.63 5.65 16.10
C ARG A 94 17.72 4.92 15.31
N SER A 95 18.60 4.19 15.98
CA SER A 95 19.66 3.42 15.31
C SER A 95 19.13 2.10 14.74
N SER A 96 18.22 1.40 15.43
CA SER A 96 17.74 0.09 14.99
C SER A 96 16.72 0.15 13.86
N ILE A 97 15.99 1.25 13.68
CA ILE A 97 15.08 1.42 12.54
C ILE A 97 15.81 1.74 11.24
N SER A 98 17.06 2.21 11.30
CA SER A 98 17.77 2.76 10.14
C SER A 98 17.85 1.81 8.93
N GLY A 99 17.96 0.50 9.16
CA GLY A 99 17.97 -0.50 8.08
C GLY A 99 16.66 -0.60 7.28
N TYR A 100 15.54 -0.14 7.85
CA TYR A 100 14.21 -0.21 7.24
C TYR A 100 13.83 1.04 6.43
N LEU A 101 14.58 2.13 6.56
CA LEU A 101 14.18 3.42 6.01
C LEU A 101 14.62 3.58 4.55
N GLU A 102 13.80 4.27 3.78
CA GLU A 102 14.09 4.73 2.41
C GLU A 102 13.80 6.22 2.31
N THR A 103 14.46 6.89 1.38
CA THR A 103 14.10 8.27 1.04
C THR A 103 12.93 8.23 0.06
N ILE A 104 11.81 8.81 0.46
CA ILE A 104 10.63 8.96 -0.42
C ILE A 104 10.76 10.30 -1.15
N PRO A 105 10.78 10.33 -2.49
CA PRO A 105 10.81 11.58 -3.24
C PRO A 105 9.50 12.37 -3.09
N ASP A 106 9.57 13.68 -3.30
CA ASP A 106 8.39 14.55 -3.23
C ASP A 106 7.57 14.44 -4.53
N PRO A 107 6.33 13.91 -4.48
CA PRO A 107 5.51 13.73 -5.68
C PRO A 107 5.10 15.04 -6.35
N GLN A 108 5.28 16.21 -5.70
CA GLN A 108 5.05 17.51 -6.34
C GLN A 108 6.27 18.00 -7.15
N GLN A 109 7.45 17.44 -6.91
CA GLN A 109 8.69 17.85 -7.57
C GLN A 109 9.07 16.94 -8.74
N GLU A 110 8.67 15.67 -8.69
CA GLU A 110 8.93 14.71 -9.76
C GLU A 110 7.76 13.74 -9.96
N SER A 111 7.59 13.32 -11.21
CA SER A 111 6.68 12.23 -11.58
C SER A 111 7.54 10.99 -11.84
N TRP A 112 7.54 10.06 -10.89
CA TRP A 112 8.33 8.83 -10.97
C TRP A 112 7.46 7.63 -10.68
N ASN A 113 7.55 6.60 -11.53
CA ASN A 113 6.95 5.30 -11.26
C ASN A 113 8.06 4.27 -10.99
N PRO A 114 8.24 3.85 -9.72
CA PRO A 114 9.31 2.93 -9.31
C PRO A 114 9.29 1.58 -10.02
N CYS A 115 8.12 1.14 -10.50
CA CYS A 115 8.04 -0.13 -11.20
C CYS A 115 8.46 -0.07 -12.67
N THR A 116 8.21 1.06 -13.34
CA THR A 116 8.64 1.24 -14.74
C THR A 116 10.03 1.85 -14.86
N GLU A 117 10.47 2.57 -13.84
CA GLU A 117 11.73 3.30 -13.81
C GLU A 117 12.53 2.98 -12.52
N PRO A 118 12.86 1.69 -12.27
CA PRO A 118 13.46 1.26 -10.99
C PRO A 118 14.85 1.86 -10.74
N ASP A 119 15.57 2.24 -11.79
CA ASP A 119 16.95 2.72 -11.70
C ASP A 119 17.07 4.24 -11.42
N THR A 120 15.95 4.97 -11.33
CA THR A 120 15.94 6.43 -11.13
C THR A 120 16.46 6.84 -9.75
N HIS A 121 16.14 6.05 -8.72
CA HIS A 121 16.54 6.30 -7.33
C HIS A 121 17.23 5.08 -6.74
N ASN A 122 18.23 5.31 -5.89
CA ASN A 122 18.97 4.24 -5.22
C ASN A 122 18.32 3.90 -3.87
N HIS A 123 18.37 2.62 -3.48
CA HIS A 123 17.86 2.10 -2.21
C HIS A 123 16.34 2.31 -2.03
N THR A 124 15.58 1.98 -3.08
CA THR A 124 14.13 2.12 -3.15
C THR A 124 13.43 0.76 -3.29
N GLU A 125 14.04 -0.31 -2.80
CA GLU A 125 13.56 -1.68 -2.97
C GLU A 125 12.13 -1.86 -2.44
N VAL A 126 11.80 -1.20 -1.33
CA VAL A 126 10.44 -1.23 -0.75
C VAL A 126 9.47 -0.45 -1.62
N HIS A 127 9.82 0.74 -2.13
CA HIS A 127 8.95 1.49 -3.05
C HIS A 127 8.65 0.69 -4.31
N ILE A 128 9.69 0.16 -4.96
CA ILE A 128 9.56 -0.66 -6.17
C ILE A 128 8.62 -1.84 -5.91
N THR A 129 8.81 -2.56 -4.80
CA THR A 129 7.99 -3.72 -4.47
C THR A 129 6.56 -3.32 -4.12
N ALA A 130 6.37 -2.23 -3.37
CA ALA A 130 5.04 -1.73 -3.00
C ALA A 130 4.22 -1.28 -4.22
N ASP A 131 4.84 -0.68 -5.23
CA ASP A 131 4.16 -0.29 -6.46
C ASP A 131 3.73 -1.48 -7.30
N VAL A 132 4.51 -2.56 -7.31
CA VAL A 132 4.12 -3.84 -7.94
C VAL A 132 2.89 -4.44 -7.25
N VAL A 133 2.76 -4.24 -5.94
CA VAL A 133 1.64 -4.72 -5.11
C VAL A 133 0.35 -3.92 -5.32
N THR A 134 0.36 -2.82 -6.08
CA THR A 134 -0.86 -2.04 -6.34
C THR A 134 -1.92 -2.87 -7.11
N PRO A 135 -3.23 -2.68 -6.85
CA PRO A 135 -4.31 -3.43 -7.51
C PRO A 135 -4.30 -3.38 -9.04
N LEU A 136 -3.67 -2.34 -9.61
CA LEU A 136 -3.54 -2.16 -11.05
C LEU A 136 -2.28 -2.86 -11.61
N GLY A 137 -1.25 -3.09 -10.80
CA GLY A 137 0.03 -3.65 -11.23
C GLY A 137 0.72 -2.82 -12.32
N CYS A 138 2.00 -3.06 -12.54
CA CYS A 138 2.78 -2.22 -13.47
C CYS A 138 2.40 -2.45 -14.95
N HIS A 139 1.87 -3.63 -15.26
CA HIS A 139 1.45 -3.98 -16.62
C HIS A 139 0.16 -3.26 -17.06
N SER A 140 -0.76 -2.95 -16.12
CA SER A 140 -2.03 -2.29 -16.46
C SER A 140 -1.89 -0.77 -16.61
N LEU A 141 -0.82 -0.18 -16.08
CA LEU A 141 -0.50 1.25 -16.26
C LEU A 141 -0.04 1.61 -17.69
N ARG A 142 0.33 0.64 -18.54
CA ARG A 142 0.65 0.88 -19.96
C ARG A 142 -0.58 1.03 -20.85
N SER A 143 -1.76 0.66 -20.36
CA SER A 143 -3.00 0.57 -21.15
C SER A 143 -4.15 1.38 -20.57
N ALA A 144 -3.90 2.13 -19.49
CA ALA A 144 -4.87 3.09 -18.98
C ALA A 144 -5.16 4.12 -20.10
N PRO A 145 -6.44 4.35 -20.47
CA PRO A 145 -6.78 5.41 -21.40
C PRO A 145 -6.23 6.71 -20.82
N THR A 146 -5.55 7.50 -21.64
CA THR A 146 -5.29 8.91 -21.32
C THR A 146 -6.64 9.62 -21.28
N PHE A 147 -7.32 9.54 -20.14
CA PHE A 147 -8.41 10.45 -19.81
C PHE A 147 -7.77 11.73 -19.28
N GLY A 148 -8.23 12.86 -19.80
CA GLY A 148 -7.54 14.13 -19.70
C GLY A 148 -7.25 14.54 -18.26
N SER A 149 -6.01 15.01 -18.04
CA SER A 149 -5.64 16.04 -17.07
C SER A 149 -6.51 16.14 -15.82
N GLU A 150 -6.32 15.25 -14.85
CA GLU A 150 -6.33 15.53 -13.40
C GLU A 150 -6.26 14.18 -12.65
N SER A 151 -5.05 13.86 -12.16
CA SER A 151 -4.83 13.11 -10.92
C SER A 151 -5.65 11.83 -10.64
N ASP A 152 -5.65 10.85 -11.55
CA ASP A 152 -6.28 9.56 -11.27
C ASP A 152 -5.34 8.58 -10.54
N SER A 153 -5.50 8.58 -9.22
CA SER A 153 -5.30 7.45 -8.30
C SER A 153 -3.89 6.85 -8.16
N CYS A 154 -3.00 7.57 -7.46
CA CYS A 154 -2.00 6.91 -6.62
C CYS A 154 -2.54 6.85 -5.20
N VAL A 155 -2.95 5.67 -4.73
CA VAL A 155 -3.36 5.48 -3.34
C VAL A 155 -2.57 4.31 -2.75
N ILE A 156 -1.35 4.60 -2.32
CA ILE A 156 -0.91 4.14 -1.00
C ILE A 156 -1.19 5.31 -0.05
N VAL A 157 -2.39 5.37 0.52
CA VAL A 157 -2.71 6.41 1.52
C VAL A 157 -2.02 6.01 2.82
N PHE A 158 -0.85 6.58 3.07
CA PHE A 158 -0.37 6.84 4.42
C PHE A 158 -0.92 8.20 4.88
N HIS A 159 -1.65 8.19 6.01
CA HIS A 159 -2.39 9.30 6.67
C HIS A 159 -3.67 9.78 5.94
N ARG A 160 -4.86 9.87 6.54
CA ARG A 160 -5.31 10.03 7.94
C ARG A 160 -6.67 9.33 8.09
N PHE A 161 -6.90 8.75 9.27
CA PHE A 161 -8.18 8.22 9.76
C PHE A 161 -9.37 9.16 9.47
N CYS A 162 -10.44 8.64 8.85
CA CYS A 162 -11.78 9.21 9.01
C CYS A 162 -12.14 9.16 10.50
N ARG A 163 -12.20 10.32 11.17
CA ARG A 163 -12.89 10.41 12.46
C ARG A 163 -14.39 10.41 12.19
N GLY A 164 -15.11 9.55 12.90
CA GLY A 164 -16.58 9.52 12.93
C GLY A 164 -17.20 10.72 13.63
#